data_AF-A0A1I4ALZ8-F1
#
_entry.id   AF-A0A1I4ALZ8-F1
#
_cell.length_a   1.000
_cell.length_b   1.000
_cell.length_c   1.000
_cell.angle_alpha   90.00
_cell.angle_beta   90.00
_cell.angle_gamma   90.00
#
_symmetry.space_group_name_H-M   'P 1'
#
loop_
_entity.id
_entity.type
_entity.pdbx_description
1 polymer ?
#
loop_
_entity_poly.entity_id
_entity_poly.type
_entity_poly.pdbx_seq_one_letter_code
_entity_poly.pdbx_strand_id
1 'polypeptide(L)'
;MAGQRLGHFTLVLSGMFPVREQSDTSKTTGQTIAGKTPAMRKPFARTHALRALAEGAKATLDLLADASGRSLRMLKLQAEREGWALDRAPQEDLAARFRVFAAMLLDKLEDAGRKAAEEGITINKAEIDGFITIIRGLEKVDTIMRPEMVAKENKIKQDEDMAEVLQRINTRIVEMARELAAQLVEESCRAGRCVAGEGRMV
;
A
#
# COMPACT_ATOMS: atom_id res chain seq x y z
N MET A 1 -38.20 42.30 34.97
CA MET A 1 -38.00 42.44 36.43
C MET A 1 -38.00 41.02 36.97
N ALA A 2 -36.96 40.35 37.48
CA ALA A 2 -35.62 40.62 37.99
C ALA A 2 -34.79 39.33 37.69
N GLY A 3 -33.47 39.20 37.73
CA GLY A 3 -32.36 39.96 38.28
C GLY A 3 -31.25 38.93 38.56
N GLN A 4 -30.07 39.12 37.97
CA GLN A 4 -28.87 38.26 38.09
C GLN A 4 -28.25 38.29 39.50
N ARG A 5 -27.57 37.20 39.91
CA ARG A 5 -26.35 37.17 40.78
C ARG A 5 -25.58 35.87 40.47
N LEU A 6 -24.45 35.90 39.75
CA LEU A 6 -23.06 36.11 40.22
C LEU A 6 -22.69 35.27 41.45
N GLY A 7 -21.91 34.21 41.19
CA GLY A 7 -21.13 33.47 42.18
C GLY A 7 -19.73 33.22 41.63
N HIS A 8 -18.80 34.12 41.98
CA HIS A 8 -17.36 33.93 41.91
C HIS A 8 -16.94 32.82 42.88
N PHE A 9 -16.06 31.90 42.47
CA PHE A 9 -15.07 31.31 43.37
C PHE A 9 -13.78 31.02 42.61
N THR A 10 -12.69 31.57 43.14
CA THR A 10 -11.33 31.51 42.62
C THR A 10 -10.47 30.67 43.57
N LEU A 11 -9.46 29.99 42.99
CA LEU A 11 -8.19 29.52 43.56
C LEU A 11 -8.17 28.30 44.51
N VAL A 12 -7.33 27.32 44.16
CA VAL A 12 -6.04 26.91 44.81
C VAL A 12 -5.62 25.56 44.12
N LEU A 13 -4.65 25.52 43.20
CA LEU A 13 -3.19 25.34 43.37
C LEU A 13 -2.73 24.09 44.16
N SER A 14 -1.82 23.33 43.53
CA SER A 14 -0.73 22.52 44.11
C SER A 14 -0.83 20.98 44.00
N GLY A 15 0.26 20.36 43.54
CA GLY A 15 0.53 18.91 43.59
C GLY A 15 0.96 18.29 42.25
N MET A 16 2.10 18.63 41.66
CA MET A 16 3.43 18.10 42.02
C MET A 16 3.59 16.61 41.67
N PHE A 17 3.97 16.30 40.43
CA PHE A 17 4.54 15.00 40.03
C PHE A 17 5.90 15.25 39.37
N PRO A 18 7.00 14.68 39.91
CA PRO A 18 8.34 15.00 39.45
C PRO A 18 8.73 14.23 38.20
N VAL A 19 9.32 14.98 37.27
CA VAL A 19 10.19 14.52 36.19
C VAL A 19 11.43 13.88 36.82
N ARG A 20 11.67 12.60 36.53
CA ARG A 20 12.92 11.92 36.90
C ARG A 20 13.84 11.90 35.69
N GLU A 21 14.73 12.89 35.63
CA GLU A 21 15.99 12.80 34.91
C GLU A 21 16.82 11.63 35.47
N GLN A 22 17.23 10.72 34.60
CA GLN A 22 18.39 9.87 34.84
C GLN A 22 19.35 10.06 33.67
N SER A 23 20.33 10.90 33.94
CA SER A 23 21.61 11.00 33.26
C SER A 23 22.49 9.84 33.71
N ASP A 24 22.68 8.84 32.85
CA ASP A 24 23.76 7.87 33.00
C ASP A 24 24.79 8.07 31.88
N THR A 25 25.87 8.75 32.26
CA THR A 25 27.12 8.84 31.50
C THR A 25 28.00 7.65 31.89
N SER A 26 28.07 6.65 31.02
CA SER A 26 29.13 5.63 31.07
C SER A 26 29.69 5.38 29.67
N LYS A 27 30.78 6.06 29.34
CA LYS A 27 31.73 5.63 28.31
C LYS A 27 32.45 4.38 28.82
N THR A 28 32.41 3.24 28.13
CA THR A 28 33.54 2.31 28.08
C THR A 28 33.46 1.40 26.85
N THR A 29 34.47 1.53 26.01
CA THR A 29 35.14 0.48 25.22
C THR A 29 34.38 -0.20 24.08
N GLY A 30 34.93 0.01 22.89
CA GLY A 30 34.51 -0.62 21.65
C GLY A 30 34.57 -2.13 21.71
N GLN A 31 33.62 -2.75 21.01
CA GLN A 31 33.77 -4.09 20.50
C GLN A 31 33.23 -4.13 19.08
N THR A 32 34.16 -3.96 18.13
CA THR A 32 34.04 -4.49 16.79
C THR A 32 33.78 -5.98 16.90
N ILE A 33 32.56 -6.41 16.61
CA ILE A 33 32.31 -7.78 16.16
C ILE A 33 31.67 -7.69 14.79
N ALA A 34 32.57 -7.75 13.80
CA ALA A 34 32.26 -8.23 12.47
C ALA A 34 31.58 -9.59 12.61
N GLY A 35 30.25 -9.59 12.50
CA GLY A 35 29.41 -10.78 12.46
C GLY A 35 28.43 -10.64 11.32
N LYS A 36 28.96 -10.60 10.10
CA LYS A 36 28.19 -10.71 8.86
C LYS A 36 27.61 -12.12 8.78
N THR A 37 26.39 -12.30 9.26
CA THR A 37 25.59 -13.50 9.01
C THR A 37 24.30 -13.07 8.31
N PRO A 38 24.23 -13.11 6.96
CA PRO A 38 22.97 -12.89 6.29
C PRO A 38 22.17 -14.20 6.30
N ALA A 39 20.85 -14.07 6.40
CA ALA A 39 19.85 -15.07 6.05
C ALA A 39 19.49 -16.14 7.09
N MET A 40 18.57 -15.80 8.01
CA MET A 40 17.52 -16.75 8.44
C MET A 40 16.30 -16.05 9.11
N ARG A 41 15.80 -14.95 8.54
CA ARG A 41 14.51 -14.33 8.95
C ARG A 41 13.42 -14.35 7.86
N LYS A 42 13.66 -15.08 6.76
CA LYS A 42 12.99 -14.81 5.47
C LYS A 42 11.57 -15.37 5.26
N PRO A 43 11.10 -16.50 5.84
CA PRO A 43 9.76 -16.99 5.52
C PRO A 43 8.66 -16.18 6.24
N PHE A 44 8.81 -15.93 7.54
CA PHE A 44 7.77 -15.24 8.33
C PHE A 44 7.60 -13.77 7.95
N ALA A 45 8.69 -13.04 7.67
CA ALA A 45 8.63 -11.65 7.24
C ALA A 45 7.88 -11.51 5.91
N ARG A 46 8.11 -12.42 4.97
CA ARG A 46 7.43 -12.44 3.67
C ARG A 46 5.94 -12.73 3.81
N THR A 47 5.56 -13.77 4.57
CA THR A 47 4.15 -14.12 4.78
C THR A 47 3.41 -13.00 5.52
N HIS A 48 4.04 -12.36 6.50
CA HIS A 48 3.47 -11.22 7.20
C HIS A 48 3.31 -10.01 6.27
N ALA A 49 4.30 -9.70 5.45
CA ALA A 49 4.24 -8.60 4.49
C ALA A 49 3.14 -8.81 3.45
N LEU A 50 3.02 -10.04 2.91
CA LEU A 50 1.93 -10.39 1.99
C LEU A 50 0.56 -10.28 2.64
N ARG A 51 0.42 -10.74 3.89
CA ARG A 51 -0.83 -10.61 4.65
C ARG A 51 -1.19 -9.15 4.89
N ALA A 52 -0.24 -8.33 5.33
CA ALA A 52 -0.46 -6.90 5.56
C ALA A 52 -0.90 -6.18 4.27
N LEU A 53 -0.28 -6.50 3.13
CA LEU A 53 -0.69 -5.97 1.82
C LEU A 53 -2.10 -6.44 1.44
N ALA A 54 -2.45 -7.70 1.67
CA ALA A 54 -3.78 -8.25 1.39
C ALA A 54 -4.88 -7.65 2.29
N GLU A 55 -4.54 -7.30 3.54
CA GLU A 55 -5.45 -6.62 4.49
C GLU A 55 -5.55 -5.11 4.23
N GLY A 56 -4.89 -4.58 3.21
CA GLY A 56 -4.99 -3.18 2.78
C GLY A 56 -4.00 -2.22 3.43
N ALA A 57 -2.94 -2.72 4.08
CA ALA A 57 -1.88 -1.86 4.59
C ALA A 57 -1.22 -1.04 3.45
N LYS A 58 -0.85 0.21 3.73
CA LYS A 58 -0.15 1.06 2.76
C LYS A 58 1.11 0.37 2.24
N ALA A 59 1.25 0.26 0.92
CA ALA A 59 2.40 -0.36 0.27
C ALA A 59 3.66 0.50 0.43
N THR A 60 4.40 0.29 1.51
CA THR A 60 5.70 0.92 1.73
C THR A 60 6.84 0.12 1.08
N LEU A 61 7.97 0.78 0.78
CA LEU A 61 9.12 0.13 0.16
C LEU A 61 9.71 -0.99 1.03
N ASP A 62 9.64 -0.86 2.36
CA ASP A 62 10.08 -1.90 3.30
C ASP A 62 9.17 -3.13 3.21
N LEU A 63 7.84 -2.91 3.16
CA LEU A 63 6.87 -3.99 3.05
C LEU A 63 6.97 -4.71 1.70
N LEU A 64 7.23 -3.96 0.62
CA LEU A 64 7.48 -4.53 -0.72
C LEU A 64 8.82 -5.29 -0.78
N ALA A 65 9.85 -4.85 -0.06
CA ALA A 65 11.13 -5.55 0.04
C ALA A 65 10.95 -6.91 0.74
N ASP A 66 10.22 -6.93 1.85
CA ASP A 66 9.93 -8.15 2.60
C ASP A 66 9.03 -9.12 1.81
N ALA A 67 8.01 -8.61 1.12
CA ALA A 67 7.12 -9.43 0.28
C ALA A 67 7.82 -10.03 -0.96
N SER A 68 8.68 -9.23 -1.61
CA SER A 68 9.41 -9.64 -2.83
C SER A 68 10.71 -10.40 -2.55
N GLY A 69 11.21 -10.35 -1.32
CA GLY A 69 12.52 -10.88 -0.94
C GLY A 69 13.70 -10.13 -1.58
N ARG A 70 13.46 -8.93 -2.13
CA ARG A 70 14.50 -8.08 -2.74
C ARG A 70 15.08 -7.11 -1.72
N SER A 71 16.29 -6.64 -1.96
CA SER A 71 16.88 -5.61 -1.09
C SER A 71 16.16 -4.27 -1.25
N LEU A 72 15.90 -3.60 -0.12
CA LEU A 72 15.31 -2.26 -0.08
C LEU A 72 16.04 -1.24 -0.98
N ARG A 73 17.38 -1.31 -1.03
CA ARG A 73 18.20 -0.40 -1.85
C ARG A 73 17.88 -0.52 -3.34
N MET A 74 17.71 -1.75 -3.84
CA MET A 74 17.38 -1.99 -5.24
C MET A 74 15.95 -1.54 -5.57
N LEU A 75 15.01 -1.74 -4.63
CA LEU A 75 13.64 -1.26 -4.79
C LEU A 75 13.55 0.27 -4.79
N LYS A 76 14.34 0.97 -3.96
CA LYS A 76 14.44 2.44 -4.00
C LYS A 76 14.92 2.94 -5.36
N LEU A 77 16.03 2.39 -5.85
CA LEU A 77 16.57 2.76 -7.17
C LEU A 77 15.57 2.47 -8.30
N GLN A 78 14.86 1.34 -8.21
CA GLN A 78 13.82 0.99 -9.17
C GLN A 78 12.63 1.94 -9.10
N ALA A 79 12.14 2.23 -7.90
CA ALA A 79 11.03 3.15 -7.66
C ALA A 79 11.34 4.57 -8.16
N GLU A 80 12.56 5.05 -7.98
CA GLU A 80 13.02 6.34 -8.51
C GLU A 80 13.07 6.33 -10.04
N ARG A 81 13.66 5.29 -10.64
CA ARG A 81 13.78 5.16 -12.09
C ARG A 81 12.43 5.08 -12.79
N GLU A 82 11.48 4.40 -12.16
CA GLU A 82 10.14 4.14 -12.72
C GLU A 82 9.09 5.13 -12.19
N GLY A 83 9.47 6.10 -11.36
CA GLY A 83 8.59 7.14 -10.83
C GLY A 83 7.42 6.60 -10.00
N TRP A 84 7.66 5.58 -9.16
CA TRP A 84 6.60 4.97 -8.35
C TRP A 84 6.02 5.97 -7.35
N ALA A 85 4.70 6.17 -7.40
CA ALA A 85 3.99 7.08 -6.51
C ALA A 85 3.45 6.36 -5.26
N LEU A 86 4.33 5.84 -4.41
CA LEU A 86 3.95 5.12 -3.17
C LEU A 86 3.36 6.01 -2.08
N ASP A 87 3.57 7.32 -2.19
CA ASP A 87 2.96 8.35 -1.35
C ASP A 87 1.71 8.97 -1.96
N ARG A 88 1.28 8.51 -3.14
CA ARG A 88 -0.08 8.79 -3.58
C ARG A 88 -0.96 8.21 -2.48
N ALA A 89 -1.73 9.08 -1.82
CA ALA A 89 -2.77 8.64 -0.90
C ALA A 89 -3.50 7.48 -1.58
N PRO A 90 -3.85 6.40 -0.86
CA PRO A 90 -4.78 5.43 -1.40
C PRO A 90 -5.89 6.22 -2.07
N GLN A 91 -6.49 5.71 -3.13
CA GLN A 91 -7.74 6.26 -3.60
C GLN A 91 -8.84 5.99 -2.55
N GLU A 92 -8.54 6.19 -1.25
CA GLU A 92 -9.41 6.49 -0.13
C GLU A 92 -10.28 7.65 -0.55
N ASP A 93 -11.32 7.16 -1.21
CA ASP A 93 -12.68 7.48 -0.99
C ASP A 93 -13.11 8.79 -1.62
N LEU A 94 -12.69 8.99 -2.87
CA LEU A 94 -13.51 9.77 -3.78
C LEU A 94 -14.97 9.30 -3.71
N ALA A 95 -15.21 7.99 -3.60
CA ALA A 95 -16.52 7.41 -3.37
C ALA A 95 -17.18 7.86 -2.05
N ALA A 96 -16.53 7.80 -0.88
CA ALA A 96 -17.15 8.30 0.35
C ALA A 96 -17.23 9.82 0.43
N ARG A 97 -16.27 10.56 -0.11
CA ARG A 97 -16.40 12.02 -0.27
C ARG A 97 -17.61 12.35 -1.14
N PHE A 98 -17.86 11.56 -2.17
CA PHE A 98 -19.04 11.69 -3.02
C PHE A 98 -20.32 11.30 -2.27
N ARG A 99 -20.31 10.23 -1.44
CA ARG A 99 -21.45 9.87 -0.57
C ARG A 99 -21.78 10.98 0.43
N VAL A 100 -20.77 11.56 1.08
CA VAL A 100 -20.93 12.70 2.01
C VAL A 100 -21.49 13.92 1.27
N PHE A 101 -20.99 14.18 0.06
CA PHE A 101 -21.49 15.29 -0.76
C PHE A 101 -22.94 15.06 -1.24
N ALA A 102 -23.28 13.84 -1.65
CA ALA A 102 -24.64 13.47 -2.05
C ALA A 102 -25.62 13.55 -0.87
N ALA A 103 -25.23 13.10 0.32
CA ALA A 103 -26.05 13.24 1.53
C ALA A 103 -26.33 14.71 1.86
N MET A 104 -25.30 15.56 1.82
CA MET A 104 -25.45 17.01 2.05
C MET A 104 -26.40 17.69 1.04
N LEU A 105 -26.38 17.26 -0.22
CA LEU A 105 -27.29 17.77 -1.24
C LEU A 105 -28.73 17.31 -1.02
N LEU A 106 -28.91 16.07 -0.58
CA LEU A 106 -30.22 15.52 -0.23
C LEU A 106 -30.81 16.27 0.96
N ASP A 107 -30.03 16.50 2.02
CA ASP A 107 -30.46 17.27 3.20
C ASP A 107 -30.93 18.68 2.81
N LYS A 108 -30.19 19.36 1.93
CA LYS A 108 -30.57 20.70 1.43
C LYS A 108 -31.84 20.68 0.60
N LEU A 109 -32.05 19.63 -0.20
CA LEU A 109 -33.25 19.46 -1.00
C LEU A 109 -34.47 19.18 -0.11
N GLU A 110 -34.31 18.34 0.92
CA GLU A 110 -35.36 18.08 1.91
C GLU A 110 -35.73 19.33 2.71
N ASP A 111 -34.75 20.13 3.12
CA ASP A 111 -34.98 21.39 3.81
C ASP A 111 -35.70 22.42 2.94
N ALA A 112 -35.32 22.51 1.66
CA ALA A 112 -36.02 23.36 0.69
C ALA A 112 -37.48 22.89 0.47
N GLY A 113 -37.69 21.56 0.40
CA GLY A 113 -39.02 20.96 0.29
C GLY A 113 -39.90 21.19 1.53
N ARG A 114 -39.34 21.03 2.75
CA ARG A 114 -40.04 21.29 4.02
C ARG A 114 -40.47 22.75 4.13
N LYS A 115 -39.56 23.69 3.86
CA LYS A 115 -39.87 25.14 3.89
C LYS A 115 -40.97 25.52 2.90
N ALA A 116 -40.97 24.91 1.72
CA ALA A 116 -42.03 25.13 0.74
C ALA A 116 -43.39 24.56 1.17
N ALA A 117 -43.38 23.41 1.84
CA ALA A 117 -44.60 22.73 2.30
C ALA A 117 -45.20 23.38 3.56
N GLU A 118 -44.37 23.84 4.51
CA GLU A 118 -44.82 24.37 5.80
C GLU A 118 -45.06 25.88 5.78
N GLU A 119 -44.23 26.65 5.06
CA GLU A 119 -44.27 28.11 5.07
C GLU A 119 -44.94 28.69 3.81
N GLY A 120 -45.35 27.84 2.86
CA GLY A 120 -45.93 28.26 1.58
C GLY A 120 -44.94 29.05 0.69
N ILE A 121 -43.65 29.01 1.01
CA ILE A 121 -42.60 29.69 0.28
C ILE A 121 -42.44 29.02 -1.08
N THR A 122 -42.63 29.78 -2.15
CA THR A 122 -42.41 29.31 -3.51
C THR A 122 -40.93 28.97 -3.70
N ILE A 123 -40.60 27.69 -3.93
CA ILE A 123 -39.25 27.26 -4.29
C ILE A 123 -38.82 28.02 -5.55
N ASN A 124 -37.67 28.68 -5.48
CA ASN A 124 -37.17 29.47 -6.59
C ASN A 124 -36.80 28.52 -7.75
N LYS A 125 -37.34 28.77 -8.95
CA LYS A 125 -37.04 27.99 -10.15
C LYS A 125 -35.54 27.85 -10.42
N ALA A 126 -34.75 28.88 -10.10
CA ALA A 126 -33.30 28.84 -10.23
C ALA A 126 -32.63 27.80 -9.30
N GLU A 127 -33.24 27.52 -8.15
CA GLU A 127 -32.76 26.54 -7.18
C GLU A 127 -33.04 25.11 -7.67
N ILE A 128 -34.23 24.88 -8.24
CA ILE A 128 -34.62 23.62 -8.90
C ILE A 128 -33.72 23.35 -10.11
N ASP A 129 -33.50 24.34 -10.98
CA ASP A 129 -32.60 24.22 -12.13
C ASP A 129 -31.15 23.93 -11.70
N GLY A 130 -30.73 24.48 -10.56
CA GLY A 130 -29.46 24.17 -9.90
C GLY A 130 -29.35 22.69 -9.49
N PHE A 131 -30.38 22.16 -8.82
CA PHE A 131 -30.43 20.74 -8.43
C PHE A 131 -30.43 19.80 -9.65
N ILE A 132 -31.19 20.12 -10.70
CA ILE A 132 -31.22 19.33 -11.94
C ILE A 132 -29.83 19.29 -12.61
N THR A 133 -29.13 20.43 -12.61
CA THR A 133 -27.77 20.52 -13.17
C THR A 133 -26.77 19.71 -12.37
N ILE A 134 -26.88 19.73 -11.03
CA ILE A 134 -26.04 18.93 -10.14
C ILE A 134 -26.32 17.43 -10.36
N ILE A 135 -27.58 17.00 -10.38
CA ILE A 135 -27.96 15.58 -10.61
C ILE A 135 -27.40 15.08 -11.95
N ARG A 136 -27.55 15.84 -13.04
CA ARG A 136 -26.95 15.50 -14.34
C ARG A 136 -25.42 15.45 -14.30
N GLY A 137 -24.80 16.30 -13.50
CA GLY A 137 -23.37 16.25 -13.22
C GLY A 137 -22.96 14.95 -12.51
N LEU A 138 -23.75 14.50 -11.53
CA LEU A 138 -23.50 13.26 -10.79
C LEU A 138 -23.66 12.01 -11.68
N GLU A 139 -24.69 11.96 -12.52
CA GLU A 139 -24.87 10.87 -13.51
C GLU A 139 -23.69 10.77 -14.50
N LYS A 140 -23.14 11.92 -14.90
CA LYS A 140 -22.00 11.99 -15.80
C LYS A 140 -20.71 11.54 -15.11
N VAL A 141 -20.53 11.83 -13.82
CA VAL A 141 -19.41 11.33 -13.01
C VAL A 141 -19.50 9.81 -12.82
N ASP A 142 -20.68 9.27 -12.56
CA ASP A 142 -20.87 7.80 -12.47
C ASP A 142 -20.53 7.12 -13.80
N THR A 143 -20.96 7.69 -14.93
CA THR A 143 -20.64 7.20 -16.27
C THR A 143 -19.13 7.19 -16.56
N ILE A 144 -18.36 8.13 -16.00
CA ILE A 144 -16.90 8.22 -16.17
C ILE A 144 -16.16 7.30 -15.21
N MET A 145 -16.63 7.14 -13.97
CA MET A 145 -15.96 6.31 -12.95
C MET A 145 -16.18 4.80 -13.16
N ARG A 146 -17.34 4.40 -13.67
CA ARG A 146 -17.68 2.99 -13.89
C ARG A 146 -16.75 2.24 -14.87
N PRO A 147 -16.36 2.80 -16.04
CA PRO A 147 -15.40 2.14 -16.92
C PRO A 147 -13.99 2.11 -16.35
N GLU A 148 -13.57 3.06 -15.50
CA GLU A 148 -12.25 3.00 -14.85
C GLU A 148 -12.13 1.85 -13.86
N MET A 149 -13.19 1.54 -13.12
CA MET A 149 -13.21 0.41 -12.18
C MET A 149 -13.17 -0.94 -12.90
N VAL A 150 -13.97 -1.11 -13.96
CA VAL A 150 -13.95 -2.32 -14.80
C VAL A 150 -12.63 -2.46 -15.55
N ALA A 151 -12.05 -1.34 -16.03
CA ALA A 151 -10.74 -1.36 -16.68
C ALA A 151 -9.61 -1.73 -15.70
N LYS A 152 -9.69 -1.29 -14.43
CA LYS A 152 -8.73 -1.71 -13.39
C LYS A 152 -8.85 -3.19 -13.08
N GLU A 153 -10.06 -3.73 -12.95
CA GLU A 153 -10.26 -5.16 -12.69
C GLU A 153 -9.76 -6.03 -13.86
N ASN A 154 -10.03 -5.62 -15.10
CA ASN A 154 -9.53 -6.33 -16.28
C ASN A 154 -8.00 -6.26 -16.38
N LYS A 155 -7.37 -5.13 -16.00
CA LYS A 155 -5.91 -5.03 -15.92
C LYS A 155 -5.32 -5.94 -14.86
N ILE A 156 -5.94 -6.01 -13.68
CA ILE A 156 -5.48 -6.92 -12.61
C ILE A 156 -5.53 -8.38 -13.09
N LYS A 157 -6.63 -8.80 -13.74
CA LYS A 157 -6.74 -10.16 -14.31
C LYS A 157 -5.69 -10.41 -15.40
N GLN A 158 -5.48 -9.44 -16.30
CA GLN A 158 -4.45 -9.54 -17.33
C GLN A 158 -3.03 -9.63 -16.75
N ASP A 159 -2.74 -8.87 -15.69
CA ASP A 159 -1.45 -8.89 -15.00
C ASP A 159 -1.23 -10.23 -14.26
N GLU A 160 -2.28 -10.80 -13.69
CA GLU A 160 -2.27 -12.13 -13.06
C GLU A 160 -2.01 -13.24 -14.09
N ASP A 161 -2.75 -13.25 -15.20
CA ASP A 161 -2.54 -14.18 -16.31
C ASP A 161 -1.12 -14.06 -16.87
N MET A 162 -0.63 -12.82 -17.03
CA MET A 162 0.74 -12.54 -17.47
C MET A 162 1.78 -13.09 -16.50
N ALA A 163 1.57 -12.93 -15.19
CA ALA A 163 2.46 -13.46 -14.17
C ALA A 163 2.54 -15.00 -14.21
N GLU A 164 1.41 -15.68 -14.43
CA GLU A 164 1.37 -17.13 -14.59
C GLU A 164 2.17 -17.60 -15.82
N VAL A 165 1.99 -16.93 -16.96
CA VAL A 165 2.73 -17.24 -18.19
C VAL A 165 4.24 -17.05 -17.98
N LEU A 166 4.65 -15.94 -17.36
CA LEU A 166 6.05 -15.68 -17.06
C LEU A 166 6.64 -16.72 -16.10
N GLN A 167 5.87 -17.18 -15.11
CA GLN A 167 6.29 -18.23 -14.19
C GLN A 167 6.48 -19.58 -14.91
N ARG A 168 5.61 -19.91 -15.86
CA ARG A 168 5.75 -21.12 -16.70
C ARG A 168 7.00 -21.06 -17.56
N ILE A 169 7.27 -19.92 -18.20
CA ILE A 169 8.49 -19.71 -19.00
C ILE A 169 9.74 -19.87 -18.13
N ASN A 170 9.76 -19.23 -16.96
CA ASN A 170 10.91 -19.31 -16.05
C ASN A 170 11.18 -20.75 -15.58
N THR A 171 10.13 -21.50 -15.25
CA THR A 171 10.25 -22.92 -14.88
C THR A 171 10.93 -23.71 -16.00
N ARG A 172 10.49 -23.52 -17.25
CA ARG A 172 11.06 -24.23 -18.39
C ARG A 172 12.51 -23.85 -18.66
N ILE A 173 12.87 -22.58 -18.52
CA ILE A 173 14.26 -22.11 -18.65
C ILE A 173 15.16 -22.80 -17.61
N VAL A 174 14.71 -22.88 -16.36
CA VAL A 174 15.47 -23.53 -15.29
C VAL A 174 15.64 -25.03 -15.53
N GLU A 175 14.60 -25.71 -16.03
CA GLU A 175 14.69 -27.12 -16.43
C GLU A 175 15.74 -27.34 -17.53
N MET A 176 15.65 -26.59 -18.64
CA MET A 176 16.60 -26.71 -19.74
C MET A 176 18.04 -26.40 -19.31
N ALA A 177 18.22 -25.39 -18.44
CA ALA A 177 19.53 -25.07 -17.90
C ALA A 177 20.12 -26.21 -17.05
N ARG A 178 19.28 -26.91 -16.28
CA ARG A 178 19.70 -28.08 -15.49
C ARG A 178 20.05 -29.27 -16.39
N GLU A 179 19.26 -29.53 -17.42
CA GLU A 179 19.54 -30.57 -18.41
C GLU A 179 20.88 -30.32 -19.12
N LEU A 180 21.11 -29.09 -19.59
CA LEU A 180 22.37 -28.69 -20.21
C LEU A 180 23.56 -28.81 -19.24
N ALA A 181 23.40 -28.37 -17.99
CA ALA A 181 24.44 -28.50 -16.99
C ALA A 181 24.79 -29.98 -16.70
N ALA A 182 23.78 -30.87 -16.66
CA ALA A 182 24.01 -32.30 -16.49
C ALA A 182 24.79 -32.91 -17.67
N GLN A 183 24.45 -32.52 -18.91
CA GLN A 183 25.17 -32.95 -20.11
C GLN A 183 26.64 -32.51 -20.08
N LEU A 184 26.90 -31.24 -19.77
CA LEU A 184 28.27 -30.70 -19.68
C LEU A 184 29.11 -31.41 -18.60
N VAL A 185 28.50 -31.75 -17.46
CA VAL A 185 29.17 -32.52 -16.39
C VAL A 185 29.47 -33.96 -16.85
N GLU A 186 28.53 -34.61 -17.54
CA GLU A 186 28.74 -35.96 -18.08
C GLU A 186 29.86 -35.98 -19.13
N GLU A 187 29.85 -35.04 -20.06
CA GLU A 187 30.91 -34.87 -21.07
C GLU A 187 32.28 -34.62 -20.42
N SER A 188 32.34 -33.74 -19.43
CA SER A 188 33.57 -33.45 -18.67
C SER A 188 34.09 -34.68 -17.92
N CYS A 189 33.18 -35.49 -17.35
CA CYS A 189 33.55 -36.72 -16.65
C CYS A 189 34.00 -37.83 -17.63
N ARG A 190 33.38 -37.93 -18.81
CA ARG A 190 33.84 -38.83 -19.88
C ARG A 190 35.23 -38.41 -20.36
N ALA A 191 35.46 -37.12 -20.61
CA ALA A 191 36.77 -36.59 -21.00
C ALA A 191 37.85 -36.81 -19.91
N GLY A 192 37.54 -36.54 -18.64
CA GLY A 192 38.47 -36.76 -17.52
C GLY A 192 38.81 -38.23 -17.25
N ARG A 193 37.87 -39.16 -17.53
CA ARG A 193 38.13 -40.60 -17.46
C ARG A 193 39.01 -41.12 -18.61
N CYS A 194 38.94 -40.52 -19.80
CA CYS A 194 39.86 -40.84 -20.90
C CYS A 194 41.30 -40.46 -20.57
N VAL A 195 41.53 -39.28 -19.97
CA VAL A 195 42.88 -38.80 -19.62
C VAL A 195 43.52 -39.61 -18.48
N ALA A 196 42.71 -40.14 -17.54
CA ALA A 196 43.22 -40.99 -16.45
C ALA A 196 43.55 -42.44 -16.88
N GLY A 197 43.08 -42.89 -18.05
CA GLY A 197 43.33 -44.23 -18.58
C GLY A 197 44.63 -44.38 -19.38
N GLU A 198 45.25 -43.28 -19.78
CA GLU A 198 46.37 -43.27 -20.75
C GLU A 198 47.76 -43.12 -20.08
N GLY A 199 47.81 -43.14 -18.75
CA GLY A 199 49.04 -42.92 -17.95
C GLY A 199 49.65 -44.16 -17.28
N ARG A 200 49.24 -45.39 -17.61
CA ARG A 200 49.79 -46.61 -16.99
C ARG A 200 50.24 -47.64 -18.03
N MET A 201 51.25 -47.27 -18.83
CA MET A 201 52.17 -48.20 -19.49
C MET A 201 53.54 -47.52 -19.62
N VAL A 202 54.35 -47.56 -18.56
CA VAL A 202 55.83 -47.65 -18.64
C VAL A 202 56.30 -48.45 -17.44
#